data_AF-A0A1H1W292-F1
#
_entry.id   AF-A0A1H1W292-F1
#
_cell.length_a   1.000
_cell.length_b   1.000
_cell.length_c   1.000
_cell.angle_alpha   90.00
_cell.angle_beta   90.00
_cell.angle_gamma   90.00
#
_symmetry.space_group_name_H-M   'P 1'
#
loop_
_entity.id
_entity.type
_entity.pdbx_description
1 polymer ?
#
loop_
_entity_poly.entity_id
_entity_poly.type
_entity_poly.pdbx_seq_one_letter_code
_entity_poly.pdbx_strand_id
1 'polypeptide(L)'
;MPDRWSPGGILTRLISAVQRLLGGRYQVTPMLARFAGEEIPGNRIWAGNAVRYLTPAERASYALTLRDGRICDAAGKPFDTRGSESLFSDNRAIFVMDADGNFFASKDQKIGEFHPSSLAAGGPVAAAGELEVIGGVLKALSDKSGHYTPARRFTVQAIDRLKKNRISCQWVTLDLTSRK
;
A
#
# COMPACT_ATOMS: atom_id res chain seq x y z
N MET A 1 -40.22 10.20 5.48
CA MET A 1 -39.41 10.05 4.24
C MET A 1 -38.54 11.30 4.14
N PRO A 2 -37.22 11.17 3.90
CA PRO A 2 -36.74 10.60 2.66
C PRO A 2 -35.80 9.40 2.78
N ASP A 3 -35.69 8.81 1.60
CA ASP A 3 -34.97 7.66 1.12
C ASP A 3 -33.44 7.84 1.17
N ARG A 4 -32.70 6.75 1.42
CA ARG A 4 -31.24 6.71 1.23
C ARG A 4 -30.73 5.29 0.95
N TRP A 5 -31.27 4.65 -0.08
CA TRP A 5 -30.58 3.53 -0.73
C TRP A 5 -29.50 4.09 -1.69
N SER A 6 -28.21 3.88 -1.36
CA SER A 6 -27.08 4.14 -2.26
C SER A 6 -26.62 2.81 -2.87
N PRO A 7 -26.92 2.50 -4.15
CA PRO A 7 -26.62 1.21 -4.76
C PRO A 7 -25.12 0.89 -4.95
N GLY A 8 -24.22 1.85 -4.70
CA GLY A 8 -22.80 1.75 -5.05
C GLY A 8 -21.97 0.79 -4.18
N GLY A 9 -22.43 0.44 -2.97
CA GLY A 9 -21.65 -0.39 -2.04
C GLY A 9 -21.59 -1.87 -2.41
N ILE A 10 -22.69 -2.42 -2.92
CA ILE A 10 -22.82 -3.85 -3.25
C ILE A 10 -22.20 -4.14 -4.63
N LEU A 11 -22.45 -3.27 -5.62
CA LEU A 11 -21.97 -3.45 -6.98
C LEU A 11 -20.42 -3.39 -7.06
N THR A 12 -19.79 -2.49 -6.29
CA THR A 12 -18.32 -2.39 -6.27
C THR A 12 -17.66 -3.61 -5.62
N ARG A 13 -18.27 -4.17 -4.56
CA ARG A 13 -17.77 -5.40 -3.91
C ARG A 13 -17.85 -6.60 -4.86
N LEU A 14 -18.93 -6.71 -5.63
CA LEU A 14 -19.12 -7.76 -6.65
C LEU A 14 -18.15 -7.62 -7.83
N ILE A 15 -17.93 -6.42 -8.36
CA ILE A 15 -16.95 -6.20 -9.46
C ILE A 15 -15.52 -6.57 -9.01
N SER A 16 -15.13 -6.19 -7.79
CA SER A 16 -13.84 -6.61 -7.23
C SER A 16 -13.75 -8.14 -7.05
N ALA A 17 -14.87 -8.82 -6.75
CA ALA A 17 -14.92 -10.27 -6.60
C ALA A 17 -14.81 -11.01 -7.93
N VAL A 18 -15.42 -10.48 -8.98
CA VAL A 18 -15.34 -11.05 -10.33
C VAL A 18 -13.96 -10.81 -10.94
N GLN A 19 -13.33 -9.64 -10.69
CA GLN A 19 -11.93 -9.41 -11.07
C GLN A 19 -10.95 -10.33 -10.31
N ARG A 20 -11.24 -10.70 -9.06
CA ARG A 20 -10.48 -11.70 -8.27
C ARG A 20 -10.51 -13.11 -8.89
N LEU A 21 -11.58 -13.47 -9.60
CA LEU A 21 -11.75 -14.81 -10.18
C LEU A 21 -11.14 -14.97 -11.58
N LEU A 22 -10.87 -13.86 -12.28
CA LEU A 22 -10.41 -13.88 -13.69
C LEU A 22 -8.93 -13.51 -13.89
N GLY A 23 -8.26 -12.97 -12.87
CA GLY A 23 -6.84 -12.61 -12.93
C GLY A 23 -6.01 -13.42 -11.94
N GLY A 24 -4.92 -14.04 -12.40
CA GLY A 24 -3.98 -14.75 -11.52
C GLY A 24 -3.42 -13.85 -10.40
N ARG A 25 -2.98 -14.47 -9.29
CA ARG A 25 -2.33 -13.77 -8.18
C ARG A 25 -1.02 -13.11 -8.64
N TYR A 26 -0.74 -11.90 -8.16
CA TYR A 26 0.55 -11.23 -8.40
C TYR A 26 1.70 -12.00 -7.72
N GLN A 27 2.89 -11.92 -8.31
CA GLN A 27 4.09 -12.46 -7.67
C GLN A 27 4.43 -11.65 -6.43
N VAL A 28 4.90 -12.32 -5.38
CA VAL A 28 5.25 -11.71 -4.10
C VAL A 28 6.73 -11.88 -3.75
N THR A 29 7.23 -10.98 -2.91
CA THR A 29 8.55 -11.09 -2.26
C THR A 29 8.36 -11.14 -0.75
N PRO A 30 9.10 -11.99 -0.02
CA PRO A 30 9.06 -12.01 1.43
C PRO A 30 9.72 -10.76 2.01
N MET A 31 9.42 -10.48 3.27
CA MET A 31 10.20 -9.54 4.08
C MET A 31 11.62 -10.06 4.26
N LEU A 32 12.62 -9.17 4.31
CA LEU A 32 14.00 -9.57 4.55
C LEU A 32 14.13 -10.26 5.91
N ALA A 33 14.83 -11.40 5.94
CA ALA A 33 14.96 -12.24 7.14
C ALA A 33 15.53 -11.51 8.37
N ARG A 34 16.34 -10.46 8.17
CA ARG A 34 16.89 -9.64 9.26
C ARG A 34 15.83 -8.89 10.08
N PHE A 35 14.61 -8.74 9.56
CA PHE A 35 13.47 -8.11 10.26
C PHE A 35 12.50 -9.13 10.82
N ALA A 36 12.75 -10.44 10.67
CA ALA A 36 11.86 -11.46 11.23
C ALA A 36 11.86 -11.38 12.78
N GLY A 37 10.67 -11.29 13.37
CA GLY A 37 10.51 -11.15 14.82
C GLY A 37 10.63 -9.71 15.33
N GLU A 38 10.62 -8.70 14.45
CA GLU A 38 10.63 -7.29 14.87
C GLU A 38 9.38 -6.86 15.64
N GLU A 39 8.30 -7.63 15.54
CA GLU A 39 7.04 -7.45 16.25
C GLU A 39 7.08 -7.98 17.69
N ILE A 40 8.10 -8.77 18.04
CA ILE A 40 8.22 -9.40 19.35
C ILE A 40 8.75 -8.35 20.35
N PRO A 41 8.05 -8.07 21.46
CA PRO A 41 8.58 -7.19 22.51
C PRO A 41 9.94 -7.66 23.03
N GLY A 42 10.93 -6.76 23.08
CA GLY A 42 12.30 -7.09 23.51
C GLY A 42 13.17 -7.74 22.43
N ASN A 43 12.76 -7.71 21.16
CA ASN A 43 13.59 -8.13 20.04
C ASN A 43 14.90 -7.31 19.96
N ARG A 44 15.90 -7.86 19.26
CA ARG A 44 17.22 -7.22 19.07
C ARG A 44 17.29 -6.31 17.84
N ILE A 45 16.22 -6.22 17.06
CA ILE A 45 16.17 -5.47 15.80
C ILE A 45 15.92 -3.99 16.09
N TRP A 46 14.99 -3.70 16.99
CA TRP A 46 14.62 -2.36 17.42
C TRP A 46 14.84 -2.23 18.92
N ALA A 47 15.92 -1.58 19.34
CA ALA A 47 16.30 -1.46 20.74
C ALA A 47 15.18 -0.86 21.59
N GLY A 48 14.51 -1.70 22.39
CA GLY A 48 13.42 -1.30 23.27
C GLY A 48 12.06 -1.08 22.59
N ASN A 49 11.96 -1.29 21.28
CA ASN A 49 10.72 -1.12 20.51
C ASN A 49 10.29 -2.43 19.84
N ALA A 50 9.01 -2.50 19.47
CA ALA A 50 8.46 -3.59 18.68
C ALA A 50 7.53 -3.03 17.62
N VAL A 51 7.66 -3.52 16.39
CA VAL A 51 6.84 -3.08 15.27
C VAL A 51 5.44 -3.62 15.43
N ARG A 52 4.45 -2.73 15.41
CA ARG A 52 3.05 -3.13 15.52
C ARG A 52 2.58 -3.73 14.20
N TYR A 53 2.22 -5.01 14.21
CA TYR A 53 1.55 -5.66 13.09
C TYR A 53 0.05 -5.46 13.18
N LEU A 54 -0.56 -5.05 12.07
CA LEU A 54 -2.01 -4.82 12.01
C LEU A 54 -2.75 -6.14 11.84
N THR A 55 -3.83 -6.30 12.59
CA THR A 55 -4.86 -7.30 12.29
C THR A 55 -5.57 -6.97 10.98
N PRO A 56 -6.25 -7.94 10.33
CA PRO A 56 -7.04 -7.66 9.14
C PRO A 56 -8.11 -6.57 9.33
N ALA A 57 -8.70 -6.48 10.52
CA ALA A 57 -9.70 -5.46 10.86
C ALA A 57 -9.08 -4.07 10.96
N GLU A 58 -7.95 -3.93 11.66
CA GLU A 58 -7.23 -2.65 11.75
C GLU A 58 -6.68 -2.23 10.39
N ARG A 59 -6.14 -3.17 9.61
CA ARG A 59 -5.59 -2.90 8.29
C ARG A 59 -6.63 -2.34 7.31
N ALA A 60 -7.91 -2.65 7.51
CA ALA A 60 -8.98 -2.16 6.64
C ALA A 60 -9.06 -0.62 6.59
N SER A 61 -8.67 0.09 7.65
CA SER A 61 -8.67 1.57 7.65
C SER A 61 -7.54 2.16 6.79
N TYR A 62 -6.51 1.38 6.48
CA TYR A 62 -5.38 1.77 5.62
C TYR A 62 -5.58 1.37 4.16
N ALA A 63 -6.70 0.72 3.83
CA ALA A 63 -6.98 0.27 2.48
C ALA A 63 -7.16 1.46 1.53
N LEU A 64 -6.54 1.36 0.35
CA LEU A 64 -6.79 2.28 -0.76
C LEU A 64 -7.79 1.65 -1.74
N THR A 65 -8.74 2.46 -2.18
CA THR A 65 -9.70 2.09 -3.22
C THR A 65 -9.36 2.81 -4.52
N LEU A 66 -9.35 2.07 -5.62
CA LEU A 66 -9.10 2.61 -6.96
C LEU A 66 -10.45 2.73 -7.67
N ARG A 67 -10.96 3.95 -7.84
CA ARG A 67 -12.30 4.21 -8.42
C ARG A 67 -12.26 5.42 -9.32
N ASP A 68 -12.86 5.30 -10.49
CA ASP A 68 -13.04 6.40 -11.45
C ASP A 68 -11.74 7.18 -11.75
N GLY A 69 -10.63 6.45 -11.86
CA GLY A 69 -9.30 7.02 -12.13
C GLY A 69 -8.66 7.74 -10.95
N ARG A 70 -9.19 7.59 -9.74
CA ARG A 70 -8.68 8.18 -8.49
C ARG A 70 -8.34 7.13 -7.44
N ILE A 71 -7.38 7.49 -6.60
CA ILE A 71 -7.02 6.77 -5.38
C ILE A 71 -7.79 7.41 -4.22
N CYS A 72 -8.60 6.62 -3.53
CA CYS A 72 -9.37 7.04 -2.37
C CYS A 72 -8.97 6.24 -1.13
N ASP A 73 -9.14 6.82 0.04
CA ASP A 73 -8.97 6.12 1.32
C ASP A 73 -10.11 5.11 1.58
N ALA A 74 -10.04 4.44 2.73
CA ALA A 74 -11.04 3.46 3.15
C ALA A 74 -12.46 4.05 3.32
N ALA A 75 -12.56 5.36 3.58
CA ALA A 75 -13.83 6.09 3.67
C ALA A 75 -14.35 6.56 2.29
N GLY A 76 -13.59 6.35 1.21
CA GLY A 76 -13.94 6.76 -0.15
C GLY A 76 -13.61 8.22 -0.45
N LYS A 77 -12.92 8.93 0.45
CA LYS A 77 -12.44 10.29 0.20
C LYS A 77 -11.16 10.24 -0.65
N PRO A 78 -10.89 11.22 -1.53
CA PRO A 78 -9.63 11.28 -2.25
C PRO A 78 -8.44 11.20 -1.29
N PHE A 79 -7.54 10.24 -1.51
CA PHE A 79 -6.35 10.07 -0.70
C PHE A 79 -5.39 11.25 -0.95
N ASP A 80 -4.74 11.73 0.11
CA ASP A 80 -3.89 12.90 0.05
C ASP A 80 -2.73 12.77 1.03
N THR A 81 -1.51 12.82 0.50
CA THR A 81 -0.25 12.69 1.24
C THR A 81 0.38 14.04 1.54
N ARG A 82 -0.24 15.17 1.20
CA ARG A 82 0.30 16.48 1.57
C ARG A 82 0.37 16.61 3.09
N GLY A 83 1.54 17.04 3.58
CA GLY A 83 1.84 17.16 5.00
C GLY A 83 2.12 15.82 5.71
N SER A 84 2.30 14.72 4.96
CA SER A 84 2.85 13.48 5.55
C SER A 84 4.37 13.47 5.49
N GLU A 85 5.00 12.73 6.40
CA GLU A 85 6.44 12.51 6.43
C GLU A 85 6.71 11.00 6.41
N SER A 86 7.61 10.58 5.53
CA SER A 86 8.12 9.20 5.47
C SER A 86 9.63 9.20 5.70
N LEU A 87 10.22 8.04 6.00
CA LEU A 87 11.65 7.98 6.32
C LEU A 87 12.56 8.42 5.17
N PHE A 88 12.08 8.42 3.92
CA PHE A 88 12.91 8.76 2.77
C PHE A 88 12.48 10.05 2.07
N SER A 89 11.29 10.61 2.36
CA SER A 89 10.74 11.75 1.61
C SER A 89 9.58 12.46 2.33
N ASP A 90 9.49 13.77 2.11
CA ASP A 90 8.34 14.57 2.50
C ASP A 90 7.15 14.35 1.55
N ASN A 91 5.94 14.54 2.07
CA ASN A 91 4.67 14.39 1.36
C ASN A 91 4.42 12.98 0.78
N ARG A 92 5.05 11.95 1.35
CA ARG A 92 4.86 10.56 0.92
C ARG A 92 4.30 9.68 2.02
N ALA A 93 3.59 8.65 1.60
CA ALA A 93 3.08 7.58 2.44
C ALA A 93 3.79 6.27 2.10
N ILE A 94 4.10 5.47 3.11
CA ILE A 94 4.50 4.08 2.87
C ILE A 94 3.32 3.30 2.32
N PHE A 95 3.59 2.34 1.44
CA PHE A 95 2.56 1.45 0.93
C PHE A 95 3.04 0.01 0.80
N VAL A 96 2.06 -0.90 0.78
CA VAL A 96 2.20 -2.29 0.33
C VAL A 96 1.07 -2.64 -0.62
N MET A 97 1.34 -3.56 -1.54
CA MET A 97 0.32 -4.24 -2.35
C MET A 97 0.37 -5.73 -2.03
N ASP A 98 -0.78 -6.35 -1.74
CA ASP A 98 -0.86 -7.79 -1.51
C ASP A 98 -0.93 -8.61 -2.82
N ALA A 99 -0.89 -9.93 -2.71
CA ALA A 99 -0.95 -10.85 -3.85
C ALA A 99 -2.25 -10.75 -4.67
N ASP A 100 -3.31 -10.20 -4.09
CA ASP A 100 -4.61 -10.02 -4.74
C ASP A 100 -4.73 -8.62 -5.39
N GLY A 101 -3.67 -7.81 -5.29
CA GLY A 101 -3.59 -6.46 -5.86
C GLY A 101 -4.32 -5.40 -5.04
N ASN A 102 -4.56 -5.65 -3.75
CA ASN A 102 -5.09 -4.65 -2.83
C ASN A 102 -3.95 -3.79 -2.30
N PHE A 103 -4.15 -2.46 -2.31
CA PHE A 103 -3.18 -1.51 -1.80
C PHE A 103 -3.55 -1.08 -0.38
N PHE A 104 -2.53 -0.95 0.46
CA PHE A 104 -2.63 -0.36 1.79
C PHE A 104 -1.55 0.70 1.93
N ALA A 105 -1.90 1.86 2.50
CA ALA A 105 -0.94 2.94 2.70
C ALA A 105 -1.11 3.63 4.04
N SER A 106 -0.01 4.11 4.61
CA SER A 106 0.02 4.90 5.83
C SER A 106 0.83 6.17 5.62
N LYS A 107 0.27 7.29 6.07
CA LYS A 107 0.95 8.59 6.13
C LYS A 107 1.90 8.70 7.32
N ASP A 108 1.79 7.76 8.26
CA ASP A 108 2.65 7.64 9.42
C ASP A 108 3.68 6.54 9.17
N GLN A 109 4.94 6.85 9.44
CA GLN A 109 6.02 5.89 9.52
C GLN A 109 6.90 6.27 10.71
N LYS A 110 7.12 5.32 11.62
CA LYS A 110 7.89 5.57 12.85
C LYS A 110 8.89 4.45 13.07
N ILE A 111 10.16 4.81 13.14
CA ILE A 111 11.28 3.86 13.25
C ILE A 111 11.06 2.96 14.47
N GLY A 112 11.01 1.65 14.21
CA GLY A 112 10.85 0.61 15.23
C GLY A 112 9.43 0.39 15.72
N GLU A 113 8.45 1.15 15.23
CA GLU A 113 7.06 1.08 15.69
C GLU A 113 6.08 0.81 14.54
N PHE A 114 6.25 1.48 13.39
CA PHE A 114 5.33 1.37 12.26
C PHE A 114 6.04 1.49 10.92
N HIS A 115 5.93 0.43 10.12
CA HIS A 115 6.65 0.23 8.85
C HIS A 115 5.76 -0.42 7.80
N PRO A 116 6.20 -0.58 6.53
CA PRO A 116 5.46 -1.37 5.55
C PRO A 116 5.11 -2.79 6.03
N SER A 117 5.95 -3.38 6.88
CA SER A 117 5.69 -4.66 7.53
C SER A 117 4.50 -4.64 8.48
N SER A 118 4.17 -3.49 9.10
CA SER A 118 2.94 -3.30 9.88
C SER A 118 1.70 -3.53 9.03
N LEU A 119 1.68 -2.96 7.82
CA LEU A 119 0.58 -3.12 6.85
C LEU A 119 0.50 -4.55 6.31
N ALA A 120 1.64 -5.23 6.16
CA ALA A 120 1.68 -6.61 5.67
C ALA A 120 1.56 -7.67 6.78
N ALA A 121 1.57 -7.28 8.06
CA ALA A 121 1.76 -8.16 9.20
C ALA A 121 2.98 -9.10 9.03
N GLY A 122 4.10 -8.55 8.53
CA GLY A 122 5.33 -9.30 8.22
C GLY A 122 5.24 -10.25 7.03
N GLY A 123 4.07 -10.37 6.39
CA GLY A 123 3.82 -11.29 5.28
C GLY A 123 4.43 -10.85 3.95
N PRO A 124 4.46 -11.73 2.94
CA PRO A 124 4.99 -11.40 1.63
C PRO A 124 4.10 -10.39 0.89
N VAL A 125 4.71 -9.52 0.08
CA VAL A 125 4.03 -8.43 -0.63
C VAL A 125 4.28 -8.50 -2.13
N ALA A 126 3.31 -8.11 -2.94
CA ALA A 126 3.44 -7.99 -4.39
C ALA A 126 4.10 -6.68 -4.83
N ALA A 127 4.10 -5.67 -3.96
CA ALA A 127 4.91 -4.46 -4.07
C ALA A 127 5.01 -3.78 -2.69
N ALA A 128 6.07 -3.01 -2.48
CA ALA A 128 6.22 -2.13 -1.32
C ALA A 128 7.09 -0.93 -1.69
N GLY A 129 6.86 0.20 -1.05
CA GLY A 129 7.62 1.42 -1.30
C GLY A 129 6.92 2.64 -0.73
N GLU A 130 7.07 3.78 -1.40
CA GLU A 130 6.35 5.00 -1.08
C GLU A 130 5.50 5.46 -2.26
N LEU A 131 4.40 6.15 -1.95
CA LEU A 131 3.57 6.84 -2.94
C LEU A 131 3.27 8.27 -2.50
N GLU A 132 3.17 9.14 -3.49
CA GLU A 132 2.68 10.50 -3.34
C GLU A 132 1.36 10.64 -4.09
N VAL A 133 0.33 11.11 -3.40
CA VAL A 133 -1.01 11.27 -3.97
C VAL A 133 -1.55 12.62 -3.53
N ILE A 134 -2.05 13.41 -4.47
CA ILE A 134 -2.64 14.73 -4.19
C ILE A 134 -4.07 14.73 -4.73
N GLY A 135 -5.06 14.94 -3.86
CA GLY A 135 -6.47 14.92 -4.24
C GLY A 135 -6.89 13.64 -5.00
N GLY A 136 -6.34 12.49 -4.62
CA GLY A 136 -6.57 11.19 -5.25
C GLY A 136 -5.85 10.96 -6.58
N VAL A 137 -4.95 11.86 -7.00
CA VAL A 137 -4.14 11.70 -8.21
C VAL A 137 -2.73 11.27 -7.82
N LEU A 138 -2.27 10.16 -8.38
CA LEU A 138 -0.90 9.67 -8.20
C LEU A 138 0.11 10.66 -8.79
N LYS A 139 1.12 11.03 -8.00
CA LYS A 139 2.20 11.96 -8.38
C LYS A 139 3.56 11.29 -8.40
N ALA A 140 3.83 10.39 -7.46
CA ALA A 140 5.06 9.63 -7.41
C ALA A 140 4.82 8.21 -6.89
N LEU A 141 5.69 7.30 -7.32
CA LEU A 141 5.77 5.93 -6.82
C LEU A 141 7.24 5.52 -6.74
N SER A 142 7.66 4.96 -5.61
CA SER A 142 9.04 4.47 -5.42
C SER A 142 9.06 3.00 -5.04
N ASP A 143 10.22 2.37 -5.19
CA ASP A 143 10.52 1.03 -4.63
C ASP A 143 11.25 1.13 -3.28
N LYS A 144 11.27 2.31 -2.67
CA LYS A 144 11.99 2.58 -1.42
C LYS A 144 11.29 1.91 -0.24
N SER A 145 11.75 0.71 0.10
CA SER A 145 11.29 -0.04 1.26
C SER A 145 12.47 -0.73 1.93
N GLY A 146 12.81 -0.32 3.16
CA GLY A 146 13.90 -0.94 3.91
C GLY A 146 13.67 -2.43 4.23
N HIS A 147 12.41 -2.80 4.51
CA HIS A 147 11.99 -4.14 4.92
C HIS A 147 11.90 -5.15 3.78
N TYR A 148 11.50 -4.71 2.59
CA TYR A 148 11.25 -5.59 1.45
C TYR A 148 12.27 -5.42 0.33
N THR A 149 12.88 -4.22 0.20
CA THR A 149 13.81 -3.85 -0.87
C THR A 149 13.46 -4.50 -2.22
N PRO A 150 12.23 -4.31 -2.70
CA PRO A 150 11.72 -5.12 -3.80
C PRO A 150 12.52 -4.91 -5.08
N ALA A 151 12.65 -5.96 -5.89
CA ALA A 151 13.08 -5.82 -7.27
C ALA A 151 12.11 -4.92 -8.06
N ARG A 152 12.61 -4.21 -9.07
CA ARG A 152 11.86 -3.28 -9.91
C ARG A 152 10.59 -3.90 -10.50
N ARG A 153 10.64 -5.20 -10.82
CA ARG A 153 9.47 -5.96 -11.33
C ARG A 153 8.24 -5.88 -10.42
N PHE A 154 8.42 -5.79 -9.10
CA PHE A 154 7.29 -5.69 -8.17
C PHE A 154 6.64 -4.29 -8.24
N THR A 155 7.45 -3.24 -8.39
CA THR A 155 6.92 -1.88 -8.65
C THR A 155 6.20 -1.81 -9.99
N VAL A 156 6.70 -2.53 -11.02
CA VAL A 156 6.00 -2.65 -12.31
C VAL A 156 4.62 -3.31 -12.15
N GLN A 157 4.49 -4.35 -11.32
CA GLN A 157 3.19 -4.95 -11.00
C GLN A 157 2.22 -3.95 -10.37
N ALA A 158 2.70 -3.10 -9.45
CA ALA A 158 1.88 -2.05 -8.85
C ALA A 158 1.40 -1.03 -9.91
N ILE A 159 2.29 -0.59 -10.80
CA ILE A 159 1.94 0.33 -11.91
C ILE A 159 0.89 -0.31 -12.84
N ASP A 160 1.08 -1.58 -13.21
CA ASP A 160 0.12 -2.30 -14.06
C ASP A 160 -1.26 -2.39 -13.38
N ARG A 161 -1.30 -2.71 -12.09
CA ARG A 161 -2.54 -2.71 -11.31
C ARG A 161 -3.22 -1.35 -11.29
N LEU A 162 -2.46 -0.27 -11.10
CA LEU A 162 -2.98 1.11 -11.11
C LEU A 162 -3.56 1.48 -12.49
N LYS A 163 -2.83 1.19 -13.57
CA LYS A 163 -3.28 1.43 -14.96
C LYS A 163 -4.53 0.64 -15.32
N LYS A 164 -4.62 -0.63 -14.93
CA LYS A 164 -5.82 -1.47 -15.11
C LYS A 164 -7.07 -0.88 -14.44
N ASN A 165 -6.89 -0.06 -13.41
CA ASN A 165 -7.97 0.66 -12.73
C ASN A 165 -8.08 2.13 -13.17
N ARG A 166 -7.55 2.45 -14.37
CA ARG A 166 -7.60 3.78 -14.99
C ARG A 166 -6.95 4.90 -14.18
N ILE A 167 -6.09 4.58 -13.23
CA ILE A 167 -5.26 5.58 -12.57
C ILE A 167 -4.22 6.06 -13.60
N SER A 168 -4.17 7.38 -13.83
CA SER A 168 -3.18 7.95 -14.74
C SER A 168 -1.76 7.79 -14.17
N CYS A 169 -0.84 7.31 -15.01
CA CYS A 169 0.59 7.24 -14.69
C CYS A 169 1.45 8.06 -15.67
N GLN A 170 0.84 8.97 -16.44
CA GLN A 170 1.52 9.67 -17.53
C GLN A 170 2.54 10.73 -17.05
N TRP A 171 2.37 11.21 -15.82
CA TRP A 171 3.21 12.24 -15.19
C TRP A 171 3.62 11.84 -13.77
N VAL A 172 3.85 10.55 -13.57
CA VAL A 172 4.23 10.00 -12.27
C VAL A 172 5.74 9.90 -12.21
N THR A 173 6.34 10.53 -11.21
CA THR A 173 7.76 10.37 -10.89
C THR A 173 8.00 8.94 -10.38
N LEU A 174 8.91 8.21 -11.03
CA LEU A 174 9.30 6.86 -10.63
C LEU A 174 10.70 6.87 -10.03
N ASP A 175 10.77 6.81 -8.70
CA ASP A 175 12.04 6.77 -7.97
C ASP A 175 12.46 5.32 -7.72
N LEU A 176 13.10 4.73 -8.72
CA LEU A 176 13.50 3.33 -8.70
C LEU A 176 14.96 3.20 -8.30
N THR A 177 15.18 2.63 -7.12
CA THR A 177 16.49 2.38 -6.54
C THR A 177 17.01 0.99 -6.89
N SER A 178 16.11 0.06 -7.21
CA SER A 178 16.46 -1.31 -7.56
C SER A 178 16.86 -1.43 -9.04
N ARG A 179 18.03 -2.04 -9.28
CA ARG A 179 18.54 -2.33 -10.64
C ARG A 179 18.09 -3.68 -11.20
N LYS A 180 17.40 -4.51 -10.40
CA LYS A 180 16.98 -5.88 -10.74
C LYS A 180 15.49 -5.99 -11.00
#